data_AF-A0A920UD40-F1
#
_entry.id   AF-A0A920UD40-F1
#
_cell.length_a   1.000
_cell.length_b   1.000
_cell.length_c   1.000
_cell.angle_alpha   90.00
_cell.angle_beta   90.00
_cell.angle_gamma   90.00
#
_symmetry.space_group_name_H-M   'P 1'
#
loop_
_entity.id
_entity.type
_entity.pdbx_description
1 polymer ?
#
loop_
_entity_poly.entity_id
_entity_poly.type
_entity_poly.pdbx_seq_one_letter_code
_entity_poly.pdbx_strand_id
1 'polypeptide(L)' 'MEDIIQAVDSYLLPSRQRRLILRMSGKNHPEGETEGEPIYSIAEFKKLYSCPGNCLP' A
#
# COMPACT_ATOMS: atom_id res chain seq x y z
N MET A 1 5.91 -25.19 -1.53
CA MET A 1 5.15 -24.85 -0.31
C MET A 1 5.98 -23.95 0.60
N GLU A 2 7.27 -24.25 0.79
CA GLU A 2 8.23 -23.38 1.48
C GLU A 2 8.31 -21.97 0.87
N ASP A 3 8.28 -21.82 -0.46
CA ASP A 3 8.31 -20.50 -1.12
C ASP A 3 7.11 -19.61 -0.73
N ILE A 4 5.94 -20.21 -0.52
CA ILE A 4 4.73 -19.48 -0.11
C ILE A 4 4.88 -19.00 1.33
N ILE A 5 5.39 -19.86 2.22
CA ILE A 5 5.63 -19.50 3.63
C ILE A 5 6.67 -18.38 3.70
N GLN A 6 7.76 -18.50 2.95
CA GLN A 6 8.81 -17.49 2.90
C GLN A 6 8.28 -16.14 2.36
N ALA A 7 7.44 -16.15 1.33
CA ALA A 7 6.82 -14.93 0.81
C ALA A 7 5.86 -14.29 1.84
N VAL A 8 5.08 -15.10 2.55
CA VAL A 8 4.19 -14.62 3.62
C VAL A 8 5.00 -13.95 4.73
N ASP A 9 6.04 -14.62 5.23
CA ASP A 9 6.89 -14.12 6.31
C ASP A 9 7.70 -12.88 5.91
N SER A 10 8.08 -12.79 4.63
CA SER A 10 8.89 -11.68 4.13
C SER A 10 8.05 -10.43 3.83
N TYR A 11 6.84 -10.58 3.30
CA TYR A 11 6.09 -9.48 2.70
C TYR A 11 4.67 -9.27 3.23
N LEU A 12 4.02 -10.31 3.74
CA LEU A 12 2.59 -10.26 4.10
C LEU A 12 2.33 -10.14 5.61
N LEU A 13 3.37 -10.27 6.45
CA LEU A 13 3.24 -9.95 7.88
C LEU A 13 2.84 -8.47 8.07
N PRO A 14 1.88 -8.15 8.97
CA PRO A 14 1.36 -6.78 9.14
C PRO A 14 2.44 -5.72 9.41
N SER A 15 3.51 -6.09 10.12
CA SER A 15 4.64 -5.20 10.43
C SER A 15 5.56 -4.91 9.24
N ARG A 16 5.47 -5.71 8.17
CA ARG A 16 6.30 -5.62 6.96
C ARG A 16 5.48 -5.22 5.72
N GLN A 17 4.16 -5.27 5.83
CA GLN A 17 3.27 -5.01 4.72
C GLN A 17 3.23 -3.51 4.39
N ARG A 18 3.52 -3.18 3.12
CA ARG A 18 3.28 -1.85 2.57
C ARG A 18 1.89 -1.83 1.94
N ARG A 19 0.91 -1.26 2.64
CA ARG A 19 -0.50 -1.23 2.21
C ARG A 19 -0.81 0.06 1.44
N LEU A 20 -1.37 -0.06 0.25
CA LEU A 20 -2.04 1.03 -0.46
C LEU A 20 -3.54 0.74 -0.46
N ILE A 21 -4.33 1.62 0.14
CA ILE A 21 -5.77 1.42 0.30
C ILE A 21 -6.50 2.42 -0.60
N LEU A 22 -7.21 1.92 -1.62
CA LEU A 22 -8.12 2.73 -2.41
C LEU A 22 -9.51 2.67 -1.78
N ARG A 23 -10.04 3.83 -1.38
CA ARG A 23 -11.41 3.95 -0.86
C ARG A 23 -12.27 4.72 -1.85
N MET A 24 -13.43 4.16 -2.16
CA MET A 24 -14.44 4.82 -2.98
C MET A 24 -15.59 5.22 -2.08
N SER A 25 -15.76 6.52 -1.86
CA SER A 25 -16.88 7.06 -1.09
C SER A 25 -18.01 7.44 -2.04
N GLY A 26 -19.23 6.98 -1.74
CA GLY A 26 -20.41 7.42 -2.47
C GLY A 26 -20.73 8.89 -2.17
N LYS A 27 -21.42 9.57 -3.10
CA LYS A 27 -21.72 11.02 -3.03
C LYS A 27 -22.29 11.50 -1.69
N ASN A 28 -23.05 10.65 -0.99
CA ASN A 28 -23.73 10.98 0.26
C ASN A 28 -23.17 10.23 1.47
N HIS A 29 -22.02 9.57 1.33
CA HIS A 29 -21.38 8.87 2.44
C HIS A 29 -20.32 9.78 3.08
N PRO A 30 -20.33 9.93 4.42
CA PRO A 30 -19.23 10.59 5.10
C PRO A 30 -17.93 9.84 4.80
N GLU A 31 -16.84 10.58 4.67
CA GLU A 31 -15.51 9.97 4.61
C GLU A 31 -15.28 9.22 5.93
N GLY A 32 -15.14 7.90 5.85
CA GLY A 32 -14.86 7.07 7.01
C GLY A 32 -13.43 7.27 7.49
N GLU A 33 -13.14 6.86 8.73
CA GLU A 33 -11.80 6.93 9.30
C GLU A 33 -10.77 6.26 8.40
N THR A 34 -9.72 7.02 8.05
CA THR A 34 -8.61 6.55 7.23
C THR A 34 -7.46 6.08 8.11
N GLU A 35 -6.92 4.90 7.82
CA GLU A 35 -5.65 4.45 8.40
C GLU A 35 -4.49 4.90 7.51
N GLY A 36 -3.46 5.50 8.12
CA GLY A 36 -2.24 5.92 7.44
C GLY A 36 -2.30 7.31 6.83
N GLU A 37 -1.24 7.67 6.10
CA GLU A 37 -1.07 8.99 5.49
C GLU A 37 -1.89 9.10 4.19
N PRO A 38 -2.79 10.09 4.07
CA PRO A 38 -3.59 10.29 2.86
C PRO A 38 -2.74 10.75 1.68
N ILE A 39 -3.06 10.22 0.49
CA ILE A 39 -2.42 10.60 -0.78
C ILE A 39 -3.29 11.67 -1.46
N TYR A 40 -2.87 12.93 -1.35
CA TYR A 40 -3.56 14.06 -2.00
C TYR A 40 -3.22 14.20 -3.49
N SER A 41 -2.06 13.68 -3.91
CA SER A 41 -1.58 13.78 -5.29
C SER A 41 -0.83 12.52 -5.71
N ILE A 42 -1.31 11.87 -6.77
CA ILE A 42 -0.64 10.70 -7.37
C ILE A 42 0.75 11.08 -7.89
N ALA A 43 0.93 12.30 -8.41
CA ALA A 43 2.20 12.74 -8.95
C ALA A 43 3.25 12.93 -7.84
N GLU A 44 2.88 13.53 -6.71
CA GLU A 44 3.78 13.70 -5.56
C GLU A 44 4.10 12.36 -4.90
N PHE A 45 3.09 11.50 -4.74
CA PHE A 45 3.29 10.14 -4.25
C PHE A 45 4.34 9.39 -5.08
N LYS A 46 4.25 9.42 -6.41
CA LYS A 46 5.21 8.75 -7.30
C LYS A 46 6.63 9.32 -7.20
N LYS A 47 6.80 10.60 -6.87
CA LYS A 47 8.13 11.20 -6.65
C LYS A 47 8.78 10.71 -5.36
N LEU A 48 7.98 10.53 -4.31
CA LEU A 48 8.45 10.11 -2.97
C LEU A 48 8.68 8.60 -2.89
N TYR A 49 7.91 7.81 -3.65
CA TYR A 49 7.94 6.35 -3.63
C TYR A 49 8.30 5.77 -5.00
N SER A 50 9.37 6.28 -5.61
CA SER A 50 9.91 5.72 -6.85
C SER A 50 10.31 4.25 -6.66
N CYS A 51 9.91 3.36 -7.59
CA CYS A 51 10.38 1.98 -7.54
C CYS A 51 11.89 1.97 -7.71
N PRO A 52 12.65 1.29 -6.82
CA PRO A 52 14.07 1.11 -7.04
C PRO A 52 14.28 0.36 -8.37
N GLY A 53 15.33 0.68 -9.12
CA GLY A 53 15.59 0.06 -10.43
C GLY A 53 15.64 -1.49 -10.41
N ASN A 54 15.86 -2.08 -9.23
CA ASN A 54 15.60 -3.48 -8.93
C ASN A 54 14.34 -3.59 -8.05
N CYS A 55 13.17 -3.55 -8.67
CA CYS A 55 11.97 -4.06 -8.03
C CYS A 55 12.14 -5.59 -8.00
N LEU A 56 12.23 -6.20 -6.81
CA LEU A 56 12.21 -7.67 -6.69
C LEU A 56 11.00 -8.21 -7.48
N PRO A 57 11.15 -9.34 -8.21
CA PRO A 57 10.04 -9.95 -8.93
C PRO A 57 8.89 -10.37 -8.01
#